data_AF-A0A948MKM5-F1
#
_entry.id   AF-A0A948MKM5-F1
#
_cell.length_a   1.000
_cell.length_b   1.000
_cell.length_c   1.000
_cell.angle_alpha   90.00
_cell.angle_beta   90.00
_cell.angle_gamma   90.00
#
_symmetry.space_group_name_H-M   'P 1'
#
loop_
_entity.id
_entity.type
_entity.pdbx_description
1 polymer ?
#
loop_
_entity_poly.entity_id
_entity_poly.type
_entity_poly.pdbx_seq_one_letter_code
_entity_poly.pdbx_strand_id
1 'polypeptide(L)' 'MATDYKEWIAERAEELAQERYNKSYDSIPDDIKEELFARAEADYSNREAARIDAAYDAYLERQIYEADSGDNH' A
#
# COMPACT_ATOMS: atom_id res chain seq x y z
N MET A 1 5.47 2.39 14.84
CA MET A 1 5.32 3.72 14.21
C MET A 1 4.77 3.45 12.82
N ALA A 2 3.60 4.00 12.50
CA ALA A 2 3.10 3.96 11.13
C ALA A 2 4.10 4.79 10.32
N THR A 3 4.80 4.19 9.35
CA THR A 3 5.59 4.97 8.40
C THR A 3 4.65 6.01 7.81
N ASP A 4 4.90 7.29 8.09
CA ASP A 4 4.07 8.37 7.62
C ASP A 4 3.92 8.22 6.11
N TYR A 5 2.69 8.30 5.59
CA TYR A 5 2.36 8.14 4.16
C TYR A 5 3.42 8.79 3.26
N LYS A 6 3.81 10.02 3.60
CA LYS A 6 4.80 10.81 2.85
C LYS A 6 6.21 10.22 2.86
N GLU A 7 6.66 9.65 3.98
CA GLU A 7 7.96 8.99 4.06
C GLU A 7 7.99 7.74 3.17
N TRP A 8 6.93 6.92 3.23
CA TRP A 8 6.87 5.72 2.39
C TRP A 8 6.87 6.05 0.90
N ILE A 9 6.11 7.08 0.49
CA ILE A 9 6.08 7.53 -0.90
C ILE A 9 7.45 8.04 -1.35
N ALA A 10 8.16 8.80 -0.51
CA ALA A 10 9.50 9.30 -0.82
C ALA A 10 10.51 8.16 -0.99
N GLU A 11 10.51 7.19 -0.07
CA GLU A 11 11.35 5.98 -0.17
C GLU A 11 11.04 5.20 -1.44
N ARG A 12 9.74 5.00 -1.75
CA ARG A 12 9.32 4.25 -2.92
C ARG A 12 9.68 4.95 -4.23
N ALA A 13 9.55 6.26 -4.29
CA ALA A 13 9.92 7.04 -5.47
C ALA A 13 11.45 7.02 -5.71
N GLU A 14 12.26 7.00 -4.63
CA GLU A 14 13.71 6.80 -4.68
C GLU A 14 14.10 5.42 -5.20
N GLU A 15 13.46 4.35 -4.72
CA GLU A 15 13.66 3.01 -5.27
C GLU A 15 13.33 2.96 -6.76
N LEU A 16 12.17 3.50 -7.17
CA LEU A 16 11.76 3.50 -8.58
C LEU A 16 12.75 4.29 -9.47
N ALA A 17 13.31 5.38 -8.96
CA ALA A 17 14.32 6.16 -9.67
C ALA A 17 15.61 5.34 -9.88
N GLN A 18 16.04 4.61 -8.86
CA GLN A 18 17.21 3.74 -8.94
C GLN A 18 16.94 2.51 -9.85
N GLU A 19 15.78 1.88 -9.74
CA GLU A 19 15.41 0.71 -10.53
C GLU A 19 15.30 1.02 -12.03
N ARG A 20 14.65 2.13 -12.40
CA ARG A 20 14.40 2.47 -13.81
C ARG A 20 15.54 3.23 -14.46
N TYR A 21 16.15 4.16 -13.73
CA TYR A 21 17.10 5.13 -14.30
C TYR A 21 18.50 4.98 -13.72
N ASN A 22 18.70 4.13 -12.71
CA ASN A 22 19.96 3.97 -11.98
C ASN A 22 20.52 5.32 -11.50
N LYS A 23 19.61 6.19 -11.05
CA LYS A 23 19.87 7.55 -10.57
C LYS A 23 19.07 7.80 -9.31
N SER A 24 19.56 8.73 -8.48
CA SER A 24 18.80 9.20 -7.33
C SER A 24 17.57 10.00 -7.74
N TYR A 25 16.52 9.95 -6.93
CA TYR A 25 15.28 10.68 -7.21
C TYR A 25 15.51 12.18 -7.33
N ASP A 26 16.42 12.75 -6.54
CA ASP A 26 16.71 14.18 -6.65
C ASP A 26 17.40 14.58 -7.98
N SER A 27 18.08 13.62 -8.63
CA SER A 27 18.88 13.82 -9.84
C SER A 27 18.14 13.60 -11.15
N ILE A 28 16.87 13.22 -11.11
CA ILE A 28 16.00 13.09 -12.28
C ILE A 28 15.19 14.37 -12.51
N PRO A 29 14.79 14.66 -13.75
CA PRO A 29 13.99 15.85 -14.07
C PRO A 29 12.59 15.78 -13.47
N ASP A 30 12.00 16.95 -13.19
CA ASP A 30 10.70 17.08 -12.52
C ASP A 30 9.56 16.32 -13.20
N ASP A 31 9.49 16.27 -14.53
CA ASP A 31 8.48 15.46 -15.25
C ASP A 31 8.54 13.97 -14.86
N ILE A 32 9.76 13.45 -14.69
CA ILE A 32 9.99 12.05 -14.30
C ILE A 32 9.75 11.87 -12.80
N LYS A 33 10.13 12.85 -11.98
CA LYS A 33 9.82 12.86 -10.54
C LYS A 33 8.31 12.75 -10.32
N GLU A 34 7.52 13.55 -11.02
CA GLU A 34 6.06 13.53 -10.93
C GLU A 34 5.48 12.16 -11.35
N GLU A 35 5.98 11.57 -12.44
CA GLU A 35 5.57 10.21 -12.85
C GLU A 35 5.87 9.17 -11.77
N LEU A 36 7.09 9.20 -11.21
CA LEU A 36 7.50 8.25 -10.18
C LEU A 36 6.75 8.45 -8.86
N PHE A 37 6.45 9.69 -8.50
CA PHE A 37 5.65 10.02 -7.32
C PHE A 37 4.22 9.50 -7.48
N ALA A 38 3.57 9.79 -8.61
CA ALA A 38 2.23 9.28 -8.91
C ALA A 38 2.19 7.74 -8.92
N ARG A 39 3.26 7.10 -9.40
CA ARG A 39 3.39 5.64 -9.35
C ARG A 39 3.51 5.11 -7.92
N ALA A 40 4.32 5.75 -7.09
CA ALA A 40 4.42 5.42 -5.67
C ALA A 40 3.06 5.59 -4.95
N GLU A 41 2.30 6.63 -5.24
CA GLU A 41 0.95 6.83 -4.66
C GLU A 41 -0.02 5.71 -5.02
N ALA A 42 0.02 5.24 -6.27
CA ALA A 42 -0.77 4.09 -6.71
C ALA A 42 -0.36 2.80 -5.98
N ASP A 43 0.94 2.56 -5.80
CA ASP A 43 1.44 1.39 -5.06
C ASP A 43 1.03 1.43 -3.57
N TYR A 44 1.07 2.61 -2.94
CA TYR A 44 0.59 2.77 -1.56
C TYR A 44 -0.90 2.48 -1.44
N SER A 45 -1.72 3.04 -2.34
CA SER A 45 -3.17 2.84 -2.35
C SER A 45 -3.52 1.36 -2.52
N ASN A 46 -2.78 0.64 -3.38
CA ASN A 46 -2.97 -0.80 -3.58
C ASN A 46 -2.57 -1.62 -2.33
N ARG A 47 -1.49 -1.21 -1.65
CA ARG A 47 -1.06 -1.81 -0.37
C ARG A 47 -2.10 -1.61 0.73
N GLU A 48 -2.73 -0.43 0.80
CA GLU A 48 -3.81 -0.17 1.76
C GLU A 48 -5.07 -0.96 1.42
N ALA A 49 -5.45 -1.02 0.13
CA ALA A 49 -6.59 -1.84 -0.32
C ALA A 49 -6.40 -3.31 0.06
N ALA A 50 -5.21 -3.89 -0.17
CA ALA A 50 -4.91 -5.26 0.20
C ALA A 50 -4.95 -5.50 1.73
N ARG A 51 -4.58 -4.49 2.54
CA ARG A 51 -4.73 -4.57 4.00
C ARG A 51 -6.19 -4.53 4.44
N ILE A 52 -6.99 -3.70 3.80
CA ILE A 52 -8.43 -3.58 4.08
C ILE A 52 -9.13 -4.89 3.70
N ASP A 53 -8.88 -5.44 2.52
CA ASP A 53 -9.47 -6.71 2.07
C ASP A 53 -9.12 -7.86 3.02
N ALA A 54 -7.85 -7.99 3.40
CA ALA A 54 -7.43 -9.02 4.35
C ALA A 54 -8.07 -8.86 5.75
N ALA A 55 -8.27 -7.62 6.20
CA ALA A 55 -8.96 -7.34 7.46
C ALA A 55 -10.47 -7.61 7.35
N TYR A 56 -11.07 -7.38 6.18
CA TYR A 56 -12.49 -7.60 5.94
C TYR A 56 -12.83 -9.09 5.84
N ASP A 57 -11.97 -9.89 5.21
CA ASP A 57 -12.12 -11.36 5.12
C ASP A 57 -12.06 -12.01 6.51
N ALA A 58 -11.08 -11.61 7.34
CA ALA A 58 -10.98 -12.06 8.73
C ALA A 58 -12.17 -11.62 9.61
N TYR A 59 -12.79 -10.48 9.32
CA TYR A 59 -14.00 -10.03 10.01
C TYR A 59 -15.23 -10.87 9.62
N LEU A 60 -15.38 -11.17 8.33
CA LEU A 60 -16.45 -12.03 7.80
C LEU A 60 -16.36 -13.45 8.35
N GLU A 61 -15.16 -14.04 8.41
CA GLU A 61 -14.97 -15.39 8.95
C GLU A 61 -15.38 -15.49 10.43
N ARG A 62 -15.17 -14.42 11.21
CA ARG A 62 -15.63 -14.32 12.60
C ARG A 62 -17.15 -14.26 12.74
N GLN A 63 -17.84 -13.48 11.89
CA GLN A 63 -19.31 -13.41 11.92
C GLN A 63 -19.97 -14.74 11.54
N ILE A 64 -19.38 -15.50 10.63
CA ILE A 64 -19.93 -16.81 10.20
C ILE A 64 -19.79 -17.85 11.33
N TYR A 65 -18.69 -17.83 12.09
CA TYR A 65 -18.48 -18.76 13.20
C TYR A 65 -19.45 -18.54 14.38
N GLU A 66 -19.82 -17.28 14.65
CA GLU A 66 -20.80 -16.95 15.70
C GLU A 66 -22.25 -17.26 15.29
N ALA A 67 -22.57 -17.26 13.99
CA ALA A 67 -23.88 -17.62 13.48
C ALA A 67 -24.15 -19.14 13.49
N ASP A 68 -23.13 -19.98 13.30
CA ASP A 68 -23.26 -21.45 13.33
C ASP A 68 -23.23 -22.04 14.75
N SER A 69 -22.63 -21.33 15.71
CA SER A 69 -22.55 -21.75 17.12
C SER A 69 -23.80 -21.40 17.95
N GLY A 70 -24.76 -20.69 17.36
CA GLY A 70 -25.98 -20.21 18.02
C GLY A 70 -27.20 -21.14 17.94
N ASP A 71 -27.15 -22.21 17.16
CA ASP A 71 -28.22 -23.21 17.04
C ASP A 71 -27.72 -24.56 17.57
N ASN A 72 -27.69 -24.70 18.89
CA ASN A 72 -27.63 -25.99 19.55
C ASN A 72 -28.71 -25.98 20.63
N HIS A 73 -29.96 -26.08 20.17
CA HIS A 73 -31.14 -26.31 20.99
C HIS A 73 -31.45 -27.81 21.02
#